data_AF-A0A9J6CYU4-F1
#
_entry.id   AF-A0A9J6CYU4-F1
#
_cell.length_a   1.000
_cell.length_b   1.000
_cell.length_c   1.000
_cell.angle_alpha   90.00
_cell.angle_beta   90.00
_cell.angle_gamma   90.00
#
_symmetry.space_group_name_H-M   'P 1'
#
loop_
_entity.id
_entity.type
_entity.pdbx_description
1 polymer ?
#
loop_
_entity_poly.entity_id
_entity_poly.type
_entity_poly.pdbx_seq_one_letter_code
_entity_poly.pdbx_strand_id
1 'polypeptide(L)'
;MLTMESFCLEAAKSRSVARYYEHLGQGRRSSEVVYNVAGMRLTQFRAILTVSVMAVIVMAVVIVVLMPQRKETVPTEPYCETEDCFQHSYRLLAKLNHSLDPCEDFSAYVCSAWSPPQGYLEHSNSAMDDVRKLWFPAFSDMLSLGSNTIRVGLKPLAMYSSCMADHSVYGSNVKIF
;
A
#
# COMPACT_ATOMS: atom_id res chain seq x y z
N MET A 1 9.77 -5.79 -12.93
CA MET A 1 9.88 -4.37 -12.56
C MET A 1 8.55 -3.73 -12.95
N LEU A 2 7.59 -3.71 -12.03
CA LEU A 2 6.26 -3.13 -12.28
C LEU A 2 6.43 -1.61 -12.29
N THR A 3 6.13 -0.95 -13.41
CA THR A 3 6.22 0.50 -13.53
C THR A 3 5.11 1.15 -12.70
N MET A 4 5.41 2.27 -12.04
CA MET A 4 4.46 3.02 -11.19
C MET A 4 3.13 3.34 -11.92
N GLU A 5 3.19 3.47 -13.24
CA GLU A 5 2.01 3.65 -14.10
C GLU A 5 1.01 2.48 -14.05
N SER A 6 1.46 1.22 -13.92
CA SER A 6 0.54 0.08 -13.89
C SER A 6 -0.26 0.00 -12.58
N PHE A 7 0.36 0.37 -11.46
CA PHE A 7 -0.31 0.43 -10.16
C PHE A 7 -1.36 1.56 -10.10
N CYS A 8 -1.02 2.73 -10.64
CA CYS A 8 -1.96 3.84 -10.74
C CYS A 8 -3.14 3.55 -11.70
N LEU A 9 -2.90 2.82 -12.80
CA LEU A 9 -3.97 2.41 -13.72
C LEU A 9 -4.99 1.47 -13.05
N GLU A 10 -4.54 0.49 -12.26
CA GLU A 10 -5.42 -0.46 -11.58
C GLU A 10 -6.24 0.25 -10.47
N ALA A 11 -5.63 1.20 -9.75
CA ALA A 11 -6.33 2.02 -8.74
C ALA A 11 -7.35 3.00 -9.37
N ALA A 12 -7.04 3.55 -10.56
CA ALA A 12 -7.96 4.39 -11.31
C ALA A 12 -9.17 3.60 -11.86
N LYS A 13 -8.95 2.33 -12.25
CA LYS A 13 -10.01 1.43 -12.73
C LYS A 13 -11.04 1.07 -11.65
N SER A 14 -10.62 0.99 -10.38
CA SER A 14 -11.55 0.80 -9.25
C SER A 14 -12.43 2.04 -8.99
N ARG A 15 -11.86 3.25 -9.11
CA ARG A 15 -12.60 4.52 -8.94
C ARG A 15 -13.59 4.80 -10.08
N SER A 16 -13.34 4.31 -11.30
CA SER A 16 -14.27 4.51 -12.44
C SER A 16 -15.53 3.63 -12.34
N VAL A 17 -15.43 2.43 -11.76
CA VAL A 17 -16.59 1.56 -11.50
C VAL A 17 -17.51 2.16 -10.45
N ALA A 18 -16.97 2.75 -9.37
CA ALA A 18 -17.77 3.44 -8.37
C ALA A 18 -18.56 4.63 -8.96
N ARG A 19 -17.93 5.42 -9.84
CA ARG A 19 -18.59 6.53 -10.55
C ARG A 19 -19.64 6.09 -11.58
N TYR A 20 -19.50 4.90 -12.17
CA TYR A 20 -20.47 4.35 -13.12
C TYR A 20 -21.81 4.00 -12.46
N TYR A 21 -21.80 3.53 -11.20
CA TYR A 21 -23.03 3.20 -10.47
C TYR A 21 -23.79 4.44 -9.97
N GLU A 22 -23.12 5.56 -9.67
CA GLU A 22 -23.79 6.82 -9.33
C GLU A 22 -24.57 7.42 -10.51
N HIS A 23 -24.07 7.27 -11.74
CA HIS A 23 -24.75 7.80 -12.92
C HIS A 23 -26.00 7.01 -13.36
N LEU A 24 -26.14 5.74 -12.94
CA LEU A 24 -27.31 4.92 -13.29
C LEU A 24 -28.52 5.13 -12.36
N GLY A 25 -28.37 5.89 -11.27
CA GLY A 25 -29.44 6.18 -10.32
C GLY A 25 -30.34 7.38 -10.68
N GLN A 26 -30.00 8.18 -11.70
CA GLN A 26 -30.61 9.50 -11.86
C GLN A 26 -30.82 9.89 -13.33
N GLY A 27 -31.88 9.35 -13.94
CA GLY A 27 -32.40 9.92 -15.19
C GLY A 27 -33.10 8.93 -16.12
N ARG A 28 -34.40 8.73 -15.93
CA ARG A 28 -35.30 8.41 -17.03
C ARG A 28 -36.36 9.49 -17.13
N ARG A 29 -35.99 10.60 -17.79
CA ARG A 29 -36.95 11.55 -18.35
C ARG A 29 -37.63 10.84 -19.53
N SER A 30 -38.94 10.74 -19.43
CA SER A 30 -39.87 10.13 -20.37
C SER A 30 -39.64 10.65 -21.80
N SER A 31 -39.36 9.76 -22.74
CA SER A 31 -39.55 10.02 -24.17
C SER A 31 -40.86 9.36 -24.56
N GLU A 32 -41.85 10.18 -24.94
CA GLU A 32 -43.18 9.74 -25.33
C GLU A 32 -43.10 8.90 -26.62
N VAL A 33 -43.32 7.60 -26.49
CA VAL A 33 -43.70 6.76 -27.64
C VAL A 33 -45.22 6.90 -27.79
N VAL A 34 -45.64 7.57 -28.86
CA VAL A 34 -47.06 7.69 -29.23
C VAL A 34 -47.54 6.33 -29.74
N TYR A 35 -48.13 5.53 -28.86
CA TYR A 35 -48.85 4.32 -29.26
C TYR A 35 -50.26 4.74 -29.69
N ASN A 36 -50.54 4.69 -30.99
CA ASN A 36 -51.91 4.80 -31.49
C ASN A 36 -52.67 3.53 -31.10
N VAL A 37 -53.50 3.60 -30.05
CA VAL A 37 -54.33 2.47 -29.64
C VAL A 37 -55.77 2.71 -30.02
N ALA A 38 -56.09 2.36 -31.27
CA ALA A 38 -57.45 2.25 -31.74
C ALA A 38 -58.13 1.04 -31.05
N GLY A 39 -59.03 1.34 -30.11
CA GLY A 39 -60.19 0.50 -29.78
C GLY A 39 -59.95 -0.85 -29.10
N MET A 40 -59.42 -0.89 -27.87
CA MET A 40 -59.41 -2.13 -27.06
C MET A 40 -59.80 -1.89 -25.59
N ARG A 41 -60.58 -2.80 -25.00
CA ARG A 41 -61.16 -2.68 -23.65
C ARG A 41 -60.06 -2.69 -22.56
N LEU A 42 -60.21 -1.85 -21.52
CA LEU A 42 -59.27 -1.66 -20.38
C LEU A 42 -58.80 -2.96 -19.70
N THR A 43 -59.60 -4.01 -19.75
CA THR A 43 -59.29 -5.34 -19.20
C THR A 43 -58.20 -6.08 -19.99
N GLN A 44 -58.13 -5.86 -21.31
CA GLN A 44 -57.12 -6.46 -22.19
C GLN A 44 -55.74 -5.85 -21.95
N PHE A 45 -55.65 -4.54 -21.72
CA PHE A 45 -54.39 -3.86 -21.40
C PHE A 45 -53.78 -4.33 -20.09
N ARG A 46 -54.61 -4.56 -19.06
CA ARG A 46 -54.14 -5.07 -17.76
C ARG A 46 -53.52 -6.45 -17.90
N ALA A 47 -54.15 -7.35 -18.65
CA ALA A 47 -53.61 -8.68 -18.90
C ALA A 47 -52.28 -8.63 -19.68
N ILE A 48 -52.21 -7.81 -20.74
CA ILE A 48 -50.99 -7.67 -21.55
C ILE A 48 -49.83 -7.10 -20.73
N LEU A 49 -50.08 -6.08 -19.89
CA LEU A 49 -49.06 -5.50 -19.01
C LEU A 49 -48.57 -6.50 -17.96
N THR A 50 -49.46 -7.31 -17.37
CA THR A 50 -49.03 -8.33 -16.40
C THR A 50 -48.17 -9.41 -17.05
N VAL A 51 -48.52 -9.85 -18.26
CA VAL A 51 -47.76 -10.87 -18.99
C VAL A 51 -46.40 -10.33 -19.43
N SER A 52 -46.33 -9.08 -19.90
CA SER A 52 -45.06 -8.48 -20.32
C SER A 52 -44.09 -8.29 -19.15
N VAL A 53 -44.58 -7.87 -17.98
CA VAL A 53 -43.75 -7.72 -16.78
C VAL A 53 -43.21 -9.08 -16.33
N MET A 54 -44.06 -10.11 -16.31
CA MET A 54 -43.63 -11.47 -15.95
C MET A 54 -42.59 -12.03 -16.93
N ALA A 55 -42.75 -11.80 -18.23
CA ALA A 55 -41.77 -12.23 -19.24
C ALA A 55 -40.40 -11.54 -19.05
N VAL A 56 -40.37 -10.25 -18.72
CA VAL A 56 -39.13 -9.51 -18.45
C VAL A 56 -38.42 -10.05 -17.20
N ILE A 57 -39.17 -10.36 -16.15
CA ILE A 57 -38.61 -10.94 -14.92
C ILE A 57 -37.98 -12.32 -15.20
N VAL A 58 -38.68 -13.19 -15.94
CA VAL A 58 -38.16 -14.51 -16.30
C VAL A 58 -36.89 -14.39 -17.14
N MET A 59 -36.87 -13.51 -18.14
CA MET A 59 -35.69 -13.25 -18.96
C MET A 59 -34.50 -12.73 -18.13
N ALA A 60 -34.74 -11.83 -17.17
CA ALA A 60 -33.69 -11.33 -16.28
C ALA A 60 -33.10 -12.45 -15.42
N VAL A 61 -33.94 -13.33 -14.86
CA VAL A 61 -33.48 -14.49 -14.08
C VAL A 61 -32.66 -15.45 -14.94
N VAL A 62 -33.14 -15.76 -16.15
CA VAL A 62 -32.41 -16.61 -17.11
C VAL A 62 -31.05 -16.00 -17.44
N ILE A 63 -30.97 -14.69 -17.68
CA ILE A 63 -29.71 -14.00 -17.93
C ILE A 63 -28.77 -14.11 -16.71
N VAL A 64 -29.25 -13.88 -15.49
CA VAL A 64 -28.41 -13.98 -14.28
C VAL A 64 -27.89 -15.40 -14.05
N VAL A 65 -28.71 -16.42 -14.32
CA VAL A 65 -28.31 -17.84 -14.16
C VAL A 65 -27.37 -18.30 -15.27
N LEU A 66 -27.55 -17.81 -16.50
CA LEU A 66 -26.72 -18.18 -17.66
C LEU A 66 -25.48 -17.31 -17.81
N MET A 67 -25.36 -16.19 -17.10
CA MET A 67 -24.16 -15.36 -17.12
C MET A 67 -23.00 -16.20 -16.56
N PRO A 68 -21.99 -16.54 -17.39
CA PRO A 68 -20.81 -17.20 -16.87
C PRO A 68 -20.17 -16.24 -15.87
N GLN A 69 -19.99 -16.72 -14.64
CA GLN A 69 -19.23 -16.02 -13.61
C GLN A 69 -17.81 -15.84 -14.15
N ARG A 70 -17.53 -14.69 -14.79
CA ARG A 70 -16.17 -14.27 -15.11
C ARG A 70 -15.50 -14.01 -13.78
N LYS A 71 -14.93 -15.06 -13.19
CA LYS A 71 -13.86 -14.90 -12.22
C LYS A 71 -12.76 -14.21 -13.01
N GLU A 72 -12.49 -12.94 -12.72
CA GLU A 72 -11.26 -12.32 -13.20
C GLU A 72 -10.12 -13.18 -12.69
N THR A 73 -9.53 -13.97 -13.58
CA THR A 73 -8.28 -14.66 -13.28
C THR A 73 -7.20 -13.59 -13.30
N VAL A 74 -7.08 -12.88 -12.19
CA VAL A 74 -5.85 -12.15 -11.87
C VAL A 74 -4.72 -13.16 -12.04
N PRO A 75 -3.68 -12.88 -12.84
CA PRO A 75 -2.55 -13.78 -12.98
C PRO A 75 -2.01 -14.09 -11.58
N THR A 76 -2.24 -15.30 -11.10
CA THR A 76 -1.65 -15.78 -9.86
C THR A 76 -0.21 -16.12 -10.17
N GLU A 77 0.64 -15.10 -10.27
CA GLU A 77 2.05 -15.31 -10.00
C GLU A 77 2.15 -15.89 -8.58
N PRO A 78 2.89 -17.00 -8.37
CA PRO A 78 3.00 -17.60 -7.05
C PRO A 78 3.62 -16.59 -6.10
N TYR A 79 2.87 -16.16 -5.09
CA TYR A 79 3.40 -15.31 -4.03
C TYR A 79 4.31 -16.13 -3.12
N CYS A 80 5.28 -15.47 -2.50
CA CYS A 80 6.20 -16.12 -1.58
C CYS A 80 5.48 -16.45 -0.25
N GLU A 81 5.52 -17.72 0.16
CA GLU A 81 4.88 -18.23 1.38
C GLU A 81 5.88 -18.55 2.52
N THR A 82 7.12 -18.08 2.42
CA THR A 82 8.10 -18.25 3.49
C THR A 82 7.80 -17.31 4.66
N GLU A 83 8.17 -17.72 5.87
CA GLU A 83 8.03 -16.90 7.07
C GLU A 83 8.74 -15.54 6.91
N ASP A 84 9.92 -15.53 6.29
CA ASP A 84 10.67 -14.31 5.98
C ASP A 84 9.84 -13.35 5.09
N CYS A 85 9.18 -13.87 4.06
CA CYS A 85 8.33 -13.07 3.19
C CYS A 85 7.15 -12.45 3.95
N PHE A 86 6.53 -13.19 4.87
CA PHE A 86 5.48 -12.63 5.74
C PHE A 86 6.03 -11.57 6.70
N GLN A 87 7.17 -11.82 7.33
CA GLN A 87 7.78 -10.87 8.25
C GLN A 87 8.16 -9.56 7.56
N HIS A 88 8.76 -9.65 6.36
CA HIS A 88 9.14 -8.49 5.57
C HIS A 88 7.94 -7.73 5.01
N SER A 89 6.92 -8.43 4.49
CA SER A 89 5.71 -7.79 3.97
C SER A 89 4.93 -7.07 5.08
N TYR A 90 4.81 -7.68 6.26
CA TYR A 90 4.19 -7.03 7.42
C TYR A 90 4.93 -5.75 7.83
N ARG A 91 6.27 -5.82 7.93
CA ARG A 91 7.10 -4.64 8.24
C ARG A 91 6.97 -3.54 7.19
N LEU A 92 6.89 -3.90 5.91
CA LEU A 92 6.71 -2.95 4.82
C LEU A 92 5.34 -2.27 4.92
N LEU A 93 4.26 -3.05 5.04
CA LEU A 93 2.89 -2.55 5.16
C LEU A 93 2.72 -1.64 6.37
N ALA A 94 3.33 -1.97 7.50
CA ALA A 94 3.28 -1.15 8.71
C ALA A 94 3.94 0.24 8.56
N LYS A 95 4.76 0.44 7.52
CA LYS A 95 5.45 1.70 7.23
C LYS A 95 4.78 2.51 6.11
N LEU A 96 3.73 1.99 5.48
CA LEU A 96 2.98 2.72 4.45
C LEU A 96 1.90 3.58 5.09
N ASN A 97 1.73 4.80 4.59
CA ASN A 97 0.63 5.68 4.94
C ASN A 97 -0.51 5.54 3.92
N HIS A 98 -1.43 4.63 4.19
CA HIS A 98 -2.58 4.35 3.32
C HIS A 98 -3.61 5.50 3.22
N SER A 99 -3.44 6.58 3.99
CA SER A 99 -4.29 7.79 3.88
C SER A 99 -3.85 8.74 2.77
N LEU A 100 -2.67 8.53 2.19
CA LEU A 100 -2.14 9.33 1.09
C LEU A 100 -2.29 8.60 -0.25
N ASP A 101 -2.42 9.34 -1.34
CA ASP A 101 -2.48 8.76 -2.68
C ASP A 101 -1.04 8.55 -3.22
N PRO A 102 -0.61 7.30 -3.50
CA PRO A 102 0.72 7.04 -4.04
C PRO A 102 0.94 7.65 -5.42
N CYS A 103 -0.13 8.01 -6.14
CA CYS A 103 -0.05 8.65 -7.45
C CYS A 103 0.13 10.18 -7.37
N GLU A 104 -0.11 10.79 -6.21
CA GLU A 104 0.13 12.22 -5.98
C GLU A 104 1.47 12.45 -5.28
N ASP A 105 1.77 11.71 -4.21
CA ASP A 105 3.04 11.79 -3.50
C ASP A 105 3.45 10.42 -2.97
N PHE A 106 4.17 9.67 -3.81
CA PHE A 106 4.72 8.38 -3.44
C PHE A 106 5.72 8.47 -2.27
N SER A 107 6.45 9.58 -2.16
CA SER A 107 7.42 9.76 -1.08
C SER A 107 6.71 9.86 0.26
N ALA A 108 5.66 10.68 0.34
CA ALA A 108 4.85 10.77 1.54
C ALA A 108 4.08 9.48 1.82
N TYR A 109 3.56 8.80 0.80
CA TYR A 109 2.91 7.49 0.96
C TYR A 109 3.83 6.44 1.61
N VAL A 110 5.11 6.38 1.24
CA VAL A 110 6.05 5.35 1.76
C VAL A 110 6.78 5.78 3.03
N CYS A 111 7.12 7.07 3.17
CA CYS A 111 8.04 7.52 4.21
C CYS A 111 7.35 8.27 5.36
N SER A 112 6.14 8.82 5.18
CA SER A 112 5.53 9.67 6.23
C SER A 112 5.18 8.93 7.51
N ALA A 113 4.90 7.62 7.42
CA ALA A 113 4.67 6.78 8.59
C ALA A 113 5.98 6.29 9.26
N TRP A 114 7.15 6.66 8.71
CA TRP A 114 8.45 6.45 9.34
C TRP A 114 8.71 7.50 10.42
N SER A 115 7.93 7.46 11.50
CA SER A 115 8.19 8.31 12.68
C SER A 115 9.01 7.55 13.72
N PRO A 116 10.13 8.12 14.22
CA PRO A 116 10.81 7.55 15.37
C PRO A 116 9.92 7.65 16.62
N PRO A 117 10.05 6.72 17.60
CA PRO A 117 9.34 6.82 18.87
C PRO A 117 9.65 8.17 19.57
N GLN A 118 8.65 8.72 20.25
CA GLN A 118 8.72 10.02 20.92
C GLN A 118 9.95 10.11 21.82
N GLY A 119 10.81 11.10 21.58
CA GLY A 119 12.01 11.37 22.38
C GLY A 119 13.36 11.17 21.68
N TYR A 120 13.39 10.74 20.42
CA TYR A 120 14.64 10.69 19.64
C TYR A 120 14.91 12.02 18.91
N LEU A 121 16.18 12.45 18.96
CA LEU A 121 16.70 13.66 18.31
C LEU A 121 16.26 13.73 16.83
N GLU A 122 15.88 14.94 16.42
CA GLU A 122 15.34 15.36 15.12
C GLU A 122 16.15 14.92 13.87
N HIS A 123 17.33 14.33 14.06
CA HIS A 123 18.27 13.94 13.01
C HIS A 123 18.30 12.43 12.70
N SER A 124 17.52 11.58 13.39
CA SER A 124 17.48 10.14 13.11
C SER A 124 16.10 9.67 12.65
N ASN A 125 15.75 10.00 11.42
CA ASN A 125 14.50 9.60 10.77
C ASN A 125 14.74 8.77 9.50
N SER A 126 15.97 8.33 9.23
CA SER A 126 16.27 7.49 8.08
C SER A 126 16.37 6.01 8.45
N ALA A 127 16.00 5.13 7.51
CA ALA A 127 16.20 3.69 7.65
C ALA A 127 17.67 3.30 7.87
N MET A 128 18.60 4.11 7.36
CA MET A 128 20.03 3.89 7.54
C MET A 128 20.47 4.15 8.99
N ASP A 129 19.80 5.05 9.71
CA ASP A 129 20.09 5.29 11.12
C ASP A 129 19.68 4.10 11.97
N ASP A 130 18.57 3.44 11.65
CA ASP A 130 18.12 2.23 12.36
C ASP A 130 19.10 1.07 12.14
N VAL A 131 19.60 0.90 10.91
CA VAL A 131 20.66 -0.07 10.63
C VAL A 131 21.94 0.28 11.39
N ARG A 132 22.34 1.56 11.41
CA ARG A 132 23.51 1.99 12.18
C ARG A 132 23.36 1.70 13.66
N LYS A 133 22.20 1.97 14.25
CA LYS A 133 21.90 1.68 15.67
C LYS A 133 21.98 0.19 15.98
N LEU A 134 21.59 -0.68 15.06
CA LEU A 134 21.68 -2.13 15.22
C LEU A 134 23.13 -2.63 15.20
N TRP A 135 23.94 -2.10 14.28
CA TRP A 135 25.29 -2.59 14.05
C TRP A 135 26.33 -1.97 14.98
N PHE A 136 26.15 -0.70 15.35
CA PHE A 136 27.13 0.05 16.13
C PHE A 136 27.50 -0.63 17.47
N PRO A 137 26.58 -1.19 18.27
CA PRO A 137 26.92 -1.93 19.48
C PRO A 137 27.83 -3.13 19.22
N ALA A 138 27.53 -3.95 18.20
CA ALA A 138 28.35 -5.10 17.86
C ALA A 138 29.77 -4.70 17.42
N PHE A 139 29.89 -3.62 16.63
CA PHE A 139 31.19 -3.06 16.25
C PHE A 139 31.95 -2.51 17.46
N SER A 140 31.25 -1.79 18.33
CA SER A 140 31.78 -1.23 19.57
C SER A 140 32.30 -2.33 20.50
N ASP A 141 31.53 -3.40 20.69
CA ASP A 141 31.91 -4.55 21.52
C ASP A 141 33.15 -5.24 20.94
N MET A 142 33.19 -5.47 19.64
CA MET A 142 34.35 -6.04 18.95
C MET A 142 35.61 -5.18 19.11
N LEU A 143 35.47 -3.85 19.10
CA LEU A 143 36.58 -2.91 19.27
C LEU A 143 37.02 -2.82 20.74
N SER A 144 36.10 -2.97 21.70
CA SER A 144 36.42 -2.95 23.13
C SER A 144 37.06 -4.27 23.62
N LEU A 145 36.69 -5.41 23.03
CA LEU A 145 37.18 -6.76 23.37
C LEU A 145 38.37 -7.21 22.49
N GLY A 146 38.76 -6.41 21.51
CA GLY A 146 39.67 -6.84 20.45
C GLY A 146 41.05 -7.27 20.93
N SER A 147 41.60 -8.28 20.26
CA SER A 147 42.89 -8.90 20.57
C SER A 147 44.05 -8.22 19.86
N ASN A 148 45.17 -8.05 20.57
CA ASN A 148 46.40 -7.41 20.10
C ASN A 148 47.18 -8.27 19.07
N THR A 149 46.63 -9.39 18.61
CA THR A 149 47.34 -10.39 17.79
C THR A 149 47.22 -10.12 16.29
N ILE A 150 46.17 -9.45 15.81
CA ILE A 150 45.97 -9.12 14.40
C ILE A 150 46.35 -7.66 14.14
N ARG A 151 47.47 -7.42 13.42
CA ARG A 151 48.00 -6.07 13.12
C ARG A 151 47.02 -5.12 12.45
N VAL A 152 46.06 -5.64 11.68
CA VAL A 152 45.03 -4.86 10.99
C VAL A 152 44.00 -4.27 11.98
N GLY A 153 43.75 -4.94 13.11
CA GLY A 153 42.80 -4.50 14.15
C GLY A 153 43.39 -3.57 15.21
N LEU A 154 44.72 -3.53 15.36
CA LEU A 154 45.41 -2.75 16.40
C LEU A 154 45.20 -1.23 16.25
N LYS A 155 45.26 -0.68 15.03
CA LYS A 155 45.09 0.78 14.82
C LYS A 155 43.65 1.24 15.11
N PRO A 156 42.59 0.61 14.56
CA PRO A 156 41.21 0.96 14.91
C PRO A 156 40.91 0.80 16.41
N LEU A 157 41.44 -0.23 17.06
CA LEU A 157 41.25 -0.45 18.50
C LEU A 157 41.93 0.64 19.35
N ALA A 158 43.17 1.01 19.02
CA ALA A 158 43.87 2.10 19.68
C ALA A 158 43.14 3.45 19.49
N MET A 159 42.62 3.71 18.29
CA MET A 159 41.84 4.91 18.00
C MET A 159 40.51 4.95 18.77
N TYR A 160 39.78 3.83 18.77
CA TYR A 160 38.50 3.70 19.47
C TYR A 160 38.69 3.84 20.99
N SER A 161 39.66 3.14 21.58
CA SER A 161 39.96 3.23 23.01
C SER A 161 40.46 4.62 23.42
N SER A 162 41.25 5.32 22.59
CA SER A 162 41.67 6.70 22.87
C SER A 162 40.51 7.69 22.87
N CYS A 163 39.51 7.46 22.03
CA CYS A 163 38.29 8.29 21.97
C CYS A 163 37.36 8.01 23.17
N MET A 164 37.24 6.74 23.58
CA MET A 164 36.31 6.30 24.62
C MET A 164 36.87 6.39 26.05
N ALA A 165 38.17 6.60 26.25
CA ALA A 165 38.83 6.67 27.56
C ALA A 165 38.49 7.93 28.38
N ASP A 166 37.36 8.58 28.09
CA ASP A 166 37.16 9.97 28.45
C ASP A 166 36.34 10.20 29.73
N HIS A 167 37.09 10.53 30.79
CA HIS A 167 36.64 11.35 31.92
C HIS A 167 37.29 12.76 31.88
N SER A 168 37.82 13.22 30.74
CA SER A 168 38.77 14.35 30.66
C SER A 168 38.63 15.36 29.51
N VAL A 169 37.83 15.16 28.46
CA VAL A 169 37.75 16.07 27.29
C VAL A 169 36.96 17.35 27.61
N TYR A 170 36.26 17.41 28.75
CA TYR A 170 35.71 18.69 29.23
C TYR A 170 36.74 19.60 29.93
N GLY A 171 38.02 19.18 30.04
CA GLY A 171 38.93 19.83 30.99
C GLY A 171 40.36 20.16 30.56
N SER A 172 40.88 19.80 29.39
CA SER A 172 42.30 20.11 29.10
C SER A 172 42.68 20.22 27.63
N ASN A 173 43.36 21.33 27.33
CA ASN A 173 44.01 21.68 26.06
C ASN A 173 44.72 20.49 25.39
N VAL A 174 44.13 19.97 24.31
CA VAL A 174 44.80 19.01 23.43
C VAL A 174 45.62 19.79 22.40
N LYS A 175 46.95 19.80 22.56
CA LYS A 175 47.87 20.12 21.47
C LYS A 175 47.98 18.90 20.56
N ILE A 176 47.43 19.03 19.36
CA ILE A 176 47.65 18.09 18.27
C ILE A 176 49.01 18.47 17.66
N PHE A 177 49.97 17.54 17.71
CA PHE A 177 51.21 17.62 16.94
C PHE A 177 50.96 17.23 15.49
#